data_AF-A0A846DDY7-F1
#
_entry.id   AF-A0A846DDY7-F1
#
_cell.length_a   1.000
_cell.length_b   1.000
_cell.length_c   1.000
_cell.angle_alpha   90.00
_cell.angle_beta   90.00
_cell.angle_gamma   90.00
#
_symmetry.space_group_name_H-M   'P 1'
#
loop_
_entity.id
_entity.type
_entity.pdbx_description
1 polymer ?
#
loop_
_entity_poly.entity_id
_entity_poly.type
_entity_poly.pdbx_seq_one_letter_code
_entity_poly.pdbx_strand_id
1 'polypeptide(L)' 'DITGADFTFAILDYNQDRELCKSKTASGTNPITGVDTDYSLGC' A
#
# COMPACT_ATOMS: atom_id res chain seq x y z
N ASP A 1 -8.70 -4.28 4.89
CA ASP A 1 -8.22 -2.93 5.26
C ASP A 1 -6.71 -2.98 5.21
N ILE A 2 -6.07 -1.98 4.60
CA ILE A 2 -4.61 -1.90 4.42
C ILE A 2 -4.04 -0.58 4.96
N THR A 3 -4.83 0.19 5.71
CA THR A 3 -4.40 1.48 6.25
C THR A 3 -3.15 1.33 7.11
N GLY A 4 -2.07 2.04 6.78
CA GLY A 4 -0.78 1.94 7.45
C GLY A 4 0.03 0.68 7.13
N ALA A 5 -0.33 -0.08 6.10
CA ALA A 5 0.51 -1.16 5.60
C ALA A 5 1.74 -0.62 4.84
N ASP A 6 2.80 -1.41 4.78
CA ASP A 6 4.02 -1.08 4.03
C ASP A 6 4.27 -2.19 3.00
N PHE A 7 4.21 -1.81 1.72
CA PHE A 7 4.39 -2.69 0.57
C PHE A 7 5.77 -2.54 -0.09
N THR A 8 6.73 -1.91 0.58
CA THR A 8 8.08 -1.72 0.05
C THR A 8 8.70 -3.09 -0.33
N PHE A 9 9.04 -3.24 -1.61
CA PHE A 9 9.56 -4.47 -2.23
C PHE A 9 8.59 -5.67 -2.25
N ALA A 10 7.29 -5.44 -2.01
CA ALA A 10 6.28 -6.47 -2.18
C ALA A 10 6.16 -6.86 -3.68
N ILE A 11 5.97 -8.15 -3.93
CA ILE A 11 5.63 -8.67 -5.25
C ILE A 11 4.13 -8.96 -5.25
N LEU A 12 3.38 -8.21 -6.06
CA LEU A 12 1.93 -8.33 -6.20
C LEU A 12 1.57 -8.70 -7.64
N ASP A 13 0.45 -9.40 -7.82
CA ASP A 13 -0.14 -9.53 -9.15
C ASP A 13 -0.63 -8.16 -9.63
N TYR A 14 -0.55 -7.91 -10.94
CA TYR A 14 -0.97 -6.65 -11.53
C TYR A 14 -2.42 -6.27 -11.17
N ASN A 15 -3.36 -7.21 -11.18
CA ASN A 15 -4.75 -6.90 -10.86
C ASN A 15 -4.92 -6.58 -9.37
N GLN A 16 -4.22 -7.30 -8.51
CA GLN A 16 -4.24 -7.07 -7.06
C GLN A 16 -3.71 -5.68 -6.74
N ASP A 17 -2.57 -5.31 -7.29
CA ASP A 17 -1.98 -3.98 -7.12
C ASP A 17 -2.97 -2.86 -7.52
N ARG A 18 -3.58 -2.98 -8.70
CA ARG A 18 -4.56 -2.02 -9.20
C ARG A 18 -5.83 -1.95 -8.36
N GLU A 19 -6.27 -3.06 -7.77
CA GLU A 19 -7.43 -3.06 -6.86
C GLU A 19 -7.09 -2.39 -5.53
N LEU A 20 -5.89 -2.64 -4.99
CA LEU A 20 -5.42 -2.02 -3.75
C LEU A 20 -5.26 -0.51 -3.91
N CYS A 21 -4.66 -0.04 -5.01
CA CYS A 21 -4.53 1.39 -5.30
C CYS A 21 -5.87 2.12 -5.48
N LYS A 22 -6.90 1.44 -5.97
CA LYS A 22 -8.26 2.02 -6.08
C LYS A 22 -9.00 2.01 -4.76
N SER A 23 -8.52 1.24 -3.77
CA SER A 23 -9.16 1.16 -2.47
C SER A 23 -8.97 2.46 -1.70
N LYS A 24 -9.98 2.92 -0.97
CA LYS A 24 -9.85 4.08 -0.07
C LYS A 24 -8.97 3.80 1.16
N THR A 25 -8.48 2.58 1.30
CA THR A 25 -7.68 2.11 2.44
C THR A 25 -6.19 2.09 2.15
N ALA A 26 -5.75 2.32 0.91
CA ALA A 26 -4.35 2.64 0.58
C ALA A 26 -4.02 4.04 1.12
N SER A 27 -3.89 4.16 2.42
CA SER A 27 -3.74 5.44 3.09
C SER A 27 -3.04 5.30 4.43
N GLY A 28 -2.50 6.42 4.92
CA GLY A 28 -1.84 6.47 6.19
C GLY A 28 -0.41 5.94 6.14
N THR A 29 0.29 6.11 7.25
CA THR A 29 1.71 5.83 7.38
C THR A 29 1.92 4.64 8.30
N ASN A 30 2.78 3.70 7.89
CA ASN A 30 3.12 2.56 8.72
C ASN A 30 3.85 3.03 10.00
N PRO A 31 3.39 2.65 11.20
CA PRO A 31 3.96 3.15 12.45
C PRO A 31 5.33 2.56 12.80
N ILE A 32 5.76 1.49 12.12
CA ILE A 32 7.04 0.81 12.36
C ILE A 32 8.10 1.33 11.41
N THR A 33 7.77 1.43 10.11
CA THR A 33 8.72 1.82 9.07
C THR A 33 8.65 3.30 8.70
N GLY A 34 7.54 3.98 9.01
CA GLY A 34 7.31 5.37 8.65
C GLY A 34 6.97 5.58 7.17
N VAL A 35 6.81 4.51 6.39
CA VAL A 35 6.50 4.59 4.95
C VAL A 35 4.99 4.82 4.76
N ASP A 36 4.64 5.68 3.80
CA ASP A 36 3.25 5.90 3.41
C ASP A 36 2.71 4.69 2.60
N THR A 37 1.48 4.29 2.92
CA THR A 37 0.87 3.08 2.36
C THR A 37 0.68 3.19 0.85
N ASP A 38 0.14 4.31 0.37
CA ASP A 38 -0.14 4.57 -1.06
C ASP A 38 1.18 4.63 -1.83
N TYR A 39 2.15 5.37 -1.28
CA TYR A 39 3.50 5.46 -1.82
C TYR A 39 4.19 4.09 -1.93
N SER A 40 4.10 3.26 -0.88
CA SER A 40 4.75 1.93 -0.86
C SER A 40 4.15 0.94 -1.84
N LEU A 41 2.87 1.11 -2.21
CA LEU A 41 2.20 0.33 -3.24
C LEU A 41 2.62 0.76 -4.65
N GLY A 42 3.20 1.94 -4.83
CA GLY A 42 3.54 2.46 -6.15
C GLY A 42 2.31 2.86 -6.99
N CYS A 43 1.21 3.17 -6.31
CA CYS A 43 0.19 4.06 -6.83
C CYS A 43 0.85 5.45 -7.05
#